data_AF-A0A368EXQ5-F1
#
_entry.id   AF-A0A368EXQ5-F1
#
_cell.length_a   1.000
_cell.length_b   1.000
_cell.length_c   1.000
_cell.angle_alpha   90.00
_cell.angle_beta   90.00
_cell.angle_gamma   90.00
#
_symmetry.space_group_name_H-M   'P 1'
#
loop_
_entity.id
_entity.type
_entity.pdbx_description
1 polymer ?
#
loop_
_entity_poly.entity_id
_entity_poly.type
_entity_poly.pdbx_seq_one_letter_code
_entity_poly.pdbx_strand_id
1 'polypeptide(L)'
;MTDEQYFIDKYKFNPDRFLTGDRIEQMVVPFGLGKRACPGESLAQAELYLIIANFLLRYELTTDPGHLPSMRARKELGIERKAQSYRIHFKKR
;
A
#
# COMPACT_ATOMS: atom_id res chain seq x y z
N MET A 1 12.31 4.18 1.84
CA MET A 1 11.86 3.30 0.75
C MET A 1 11.96 3.95 -0.65
N THR A 2 12.80 4.97 -0.81
CA THR A 2 13.05 5.66 -2.11
C THR A 2 14.55 5.69 -2.43
N ASP A 3 15.31 4.87 -1.72
CA ASP A 3 16.73 4.69 -1.95
C ASP A 3 16.91 3.87 -3.23
N GLU A 4 17.61 4.44 -4.20
CA GLU A 4 17.79 3.82 -5.53
C GLU A 4 18.69 2.60 -5.48
N GLN A 5 19.54 2.47 -4.46
CA GLN A 5 20.38 1.29 -4.27
C GLN A 5 19.55 0.04 -4.03
N TYR A 6 18.44 0.16 -3.29
CA TYR A 6 17.60 -0.97 -2.91
C TYR A 6 16.31 -1.03 -3.72
N PHE A 7 15.72 0.12 -4.07
CA PHE A 7 14.43 0.22 -4.77
C PHE A 7 14.62 0.69 -6.21
N ILE A 8 15.05 -0.23 -7.09
CA ILE A 8 15.09 0.01 -8.55
C ILE A 8 13.68 0.39 -9.03
N ASP A 9 13.53 1.42 -9.86
CA ASP A 9 12.22 1.99 -10.24
C ASP A 9 11.35 2.37 -9.04
N LYS A 10 11.93 3.02 -8.02
CA LYS A 10 11.28 3.40 -6.74
C LYS A 10 9.90 4.07 -6.83
N TYR A 11 9.59 4.75 -7.94
CA TYR A 11 8.30 5.41 -8.14
C TYR A 11 7.24 4.51 -8.80
N LYS A 12 7.63 3.33 -9.29
CA LYS A 12 6.73 2.34 -9.87
C LYS A 12 6.26 1.38 -8.78
N PHE A 13 4.94 1.27 -8.62
CA PHE A 13 4.35 0.22 -7.80
C PHE A 13 4.57 -1.13 -8.49
N ASN A 14 5.43 -1.95 -7.90
CA ASN A 14 5.76 -3.29 -8.40
C ASN A 14 5.82 -4.26 -7.21
N PRO A 15 4.78 -5.09 -6.98
CA PRO A 15 4.77 -6.09 -5.91
C PRO A 15 5.83 -7.17 -6.07
N ASP A 16 6.20 -7.52 -7.30
CA ASP A 16 7.09 -8.64 -7.60
C ASP A 16 8.48 -8.48 -6.99
N ARG A 17 8.92 -7.23 -6.73
CA ARG A 17 10.20 -6.93 -6.08
C ARG A 17 10.33 -7.55 -4.69
N PHE A 18 9.22 -7.85 -4.02
CA PHE A 18 9.21 -8.49 -2.70
C PHE A 18 9.24 -10.02 -2.79
N LEU A 19 9.25 -10.58 -4.00
CA LEU A 19 9.25 -12.02 -4.25
C LEU A 19 10.63 -12.53 -4.71
N THR A 20 11.60 -11.65 -4.99
CA THR A 20 12.87 -12.01 -5.66
C THR A 20 13.97 -12.56 -4.74
N GLY A 21 13.70 -12.82 -3.46
CA GLY A 21 14.70 -13.41 -2.54
C GLY A 21 15.83 -12.46 -2.11
N ASP A 22 15.91 -11.26 -2.68
CA ASP A 22 16.90 -10.21 -2.34
C ASP A 22 16.67 -9.57 -0.96
N ARG A 23 15.69 -10.07 -0.20
CA ARG A 23 15.29 -9.63 1.14
C ARG A 23 15.05 -8.12 1.27
N ILE A 24 14.52 -7.49 0.21
CA ILE A 24 14.24 -6.05 0.16
C ILE A 24 13.25 -5.61 1.26
N GLU A 25 12.44 -6.53 1.78
CA GLU A 25 11.56 -6.30 2.93
C GLU A 25 12.30 -5.82 4.18
N GLN A 26 13.58 -6.15 4.33
CA GLN A 26 14.42 -5.66 5.43
C GLN A 26 14.73 -4.16 5.32
N MET A 27 14.59 -3.58 4.13
CA MET A 27 14.81 -2.15 3.85
C MET A 27 13.52 -1.33 3.92
N VAL A 28 12.40 -1.98 4.29
CA VAL A 28 11.07 -1.37 4.42
C VAL A 28 10.81 -1.02 5.88
N VAL A 29 10.58 0.27 6.16
CA VAL A 29 10.47 0.79 7.53
C VAL A 29 9.21 1.65 7.78
N PRO A 30 8.00 1.17 7.43
CA PRO A 30 6.77 1.97 7.49
C PRO A 30 6.31 2.26 8.91
N PHE A 31 6.73 1.44 9.88
CA PHE A 31 6.35 1.53 11.29
C PHE A 31 7.48 2.07 12.19
N GLY A 32 8.58 2.56 11.61
CA GLY A 32 9.77 2.97 12.35
C GLY A 32 10.60 1.80 12.88
N LEU A 33 11.67 2.08 13.60
CA LEU A 33 12.60 1.09 14.18
C LEU A 33 13.02 1.48 15.60
N GLY A 34 13.47 0.49 16.38
CA GLY A 34 14.04 0.69 17.70
C GLY A 34 13.01 1.05 18.79
N LYS A 35 13.44 1.81 19.80
CA LYS A 35 12.64 2.09 21.03
C LYS A 35 11.32 2.82 20.78
N ARG A 36 11.13 3.40 19.59
CA ARG A 36 9.94 4.17 19.19
C ARG A 36 9.23 3.56 17.99
N ALA A 37 9.53 2.30 17.65
CA ALA A 37 8.77 1.57 16.64
C ALA A 37 7.28 1.55 17.02
N CYS A 38 6.41 1.57 16.00
CA CYS A 38 4.97 1.64 16.19
C CYS A 38 4.49 0.42 16.99
N PRO A 39 3.88 0.60 18.18
CA PRO A 39 3.37 -0.52 18.96
C PRO A 39 2.18 -1.22 18.28
N GLY A 40 1.57 -0.59 17.28
CA GLY A 40 0.44 -1.13 16.52
C GLY A 40 0.83 -1.90 15.24
N GLU A 41 2.11 -2.12 14.97
CA GLU A 41 2.57 -2.77 13.72
C GLU A 41 1.88 -4.13 13.47
N SER A 42 1.93 -5.04 14.45
CA SER A 42 1.35 -6.38 14.29
C SER A 42 -0.17 -6.33 14.06
N LEU A 43 -0.87 -5.40 14.72
CA LEU A 43 -2.30 -5.21 14.52
C LEU A 43 -2.58 -4.66 13.12
N ALA A 44 -1.87 -3.62 12.69
CA ALA A 44 -2.04 -3.03 11.37
C ALA A 44 -1.75 -4.05 10.24
N GLN A 45 -0.73 -4.90 10.40
CA GLN A 45 -0.44 -5.97 9.44
C GLN A 45 -1.59 -7.00 9.38
N ALA A 46 -2.12 -7.43 10.53
CA ALA A 46 -3.24 -8.37 10.58
C ALA A 46 -4.51 -7.77 9.96
N GLU A 47 -4.83 -6.51 10.27
CA GLU A 47 -5.98 -5.80 9.70
C GLU A 47 -5.85 -5.66 8.18
N LEU A 48 -4.70 -5.21 7.66
CA LEU A 48 -4.46 -5.09 6.23
C LEU A 48 -4.64 -6.42 5.51
N TYR A 49 -4.08 -7.50 6.08
CA TYR A 49 -4.23 -8.84 5.51
C TYR A 49 -5.69 -9.27 5.44
N LEU A 50 -6.42 -9.15 6.56
CA LEU A 50 -7.81 -9.56 6.64
C LEU A 50 -8.70 -8.73 5.71
N ILE A 51 -8.54 -7.40 5.68
CA ILE A 51 -9.34 -6.51 4.85
C ILE A 51 -9.12 -6.81 3.37
N ILE A 52 -7.86 -6.89 2.91
CA ILE A 52 -7.53 -7.16 1.51
C ILE A 52 -8.02 -8.54 1.09
N ALA A 53 -7.75 -9.58 1.90
CA ALA A 53 -8.18 -10.94 1.60
C ALA A 53 -9.70 -11.03 1.49
N ASN A 54 -10.45 -10.44 2.43
CA ASN A 54 -11.91 -10.45 2.40
C ASN A 54 -12.48 -9.70 1.19
N PHE A 55 -11.87 -8.57 0.78
CA PHE A 55 -12.29 -7.87 -0.44
C PHE A 55 -12.11 -8.74 -1.67
N LEU A 56 -10.93 -9.35 -1.85
CA LEU A 56 -10.62 -10.16 -3.02
C LEU A 56 -11.45 -11.45 -3.08
N LEU A 57 -11.73 -12.07 -1.92
CA LEU A 57 -12.52 -13.31 -1.84
C LEU A 57 -14.01 -13.08 -2.10
N ARG A 58 -14.58 -11.97 -1.65
CA ARG A 58 -16.05 -11.76 -1.63
C ARG A 58 -16.56 -10.86 -2.73
N TYR A 59 -15.69 -10.05 -3.34
CA TYR A 59 -16.08 -9.06 -4.32
C TYR A 59 -15.22 -9.13 -5.59
N GLU A 60 -15.85 -8.77 -6.69
CA GLU A 60 -15.22 -8.35 -7.93
C GLU A 60 -15.18 -6.82 -7.92
N LEU A 61 -13.97 -6.25 -8.01
CA LEU A 61 -13.75 -4.81 -7.98
C LEU A 61 -13.53 -4.30 -9.41
N THR A 62 -14.31 -3.32 -9.83
CA THR A 62 -14.12 -2.64 -11.12
C THR A 62 -14.03 -1.13 -10.93
N THR A 63 -13.35 -0.46 -11.86
CA THR A 63 -13.16 0.99 -11.82
C THR A 63 -14.41 1.71 -12.32
N ASP A 64 -14.65 2.92 -11.79
CA ASP A 64 -15.57 3.88 -12.39
C ASP A 64 -14.79 4.73 -13.43
N PRO A 65 -15.09 4.62 -14.74
CA PRO A 65 -14.39 5.39 -15.77
C PRO A 65 -14.45 6.92 -15.57
N GLY A 66 -15.51 7.42 -14.91
CA GLY A 66 -15.66 8.85 -14.62
C GLY A 66 -14.93 9.33 -13.37
N HIS A 67 -14.46 8.40 -12.52
CA HIS A 67 -13.88 8.70 -11.21
C HIS A 67 -12.66 7.81 -10.92
N LEU A 68 -11.74 7.74 -11.88
CA LEU A 68 -10.51 6.96 -11.77
C LEU A 68 -9.59 7.45 -10.63
N PRO A 69 -8.88 6.54 -9.96
CA PRO A 69 -7.88 6.92 -8.98
C PRO A 69 -6.69 7.64 -9.62
N SER A 70 -6.05 8.51 -8.85
CA SER A 70 -4.85 9.25 -9.23
C SER A 70 -3.66 8.84 -8.35
N MET A 71 -2.47 8.78 -8.94
CA MET A 71 -1.22 8.56 -8.20
C MET A 71 -0.78 9.79 -7.38
N ARG A 72 -1.44 10.94 -7.56
CA ARG A 72 -1.17 12.15 -6.78
C ARG A 72 -1.92 12.08 -5.46
N ALA A 73 -1.25 12.48 -4.38
CA ALA A 73 -1.89 12.63 -3.09
C ALA A 73 -2.85 13.84 -3.10
N ARG A 74 -3.88 13.80 -2.27
CA ARG A 74 -4.81 14.93 -2.04
C ARG A 74 -4.10 16.14 -1.43
N LYS A 75 -3.12 15.90 -0.57
CA LYS A 75 -2.19 16.91 -0.06
C LYS A 75 -0.78 16.36 -0.19
N GLU A 76 0.12 17.15 -0.76
CA GLU A 76 1.53 16.77 -0.89
C GLU A 76 2.29 16.96 0.43
N LEU A 77 1.79 17.85 1.29
CA LEU A 77 2.35 18.15 2.60
C LEU A 77 1.38 17.69 3.70
N GLY A 78 1.89 16.89 4.63
CA GLY A 78 1.13 16.36 5.76
C GLY A 78 1.75 15.09 6.33
N ILE A 79 1.28 14.68 7.51
CA ILE A 79 1.71 13.45 8.20
C ILE A 79 1.24 12.21 7.43
N GLU A 80 0.07 12.30 6.79
CA GLU A 80 -0.55 11.20 6.05
C GLU A 80 -0.71 11.55 4.57
N ARG A 81 -0.27 10.65 3.69
CA ARG A 81 -0.58 10.74 2.25
C ARG A 81 -1.94 10.10 1.99
N LYS A 82 -2.95 10.92 1.71
CA LYS A 82 -4.29 10.45 1.33
C LYS A 82 -4.45 10.47 -0.18
N ALA A 83 -5.07 9.44 -0.74
CA ALA A 83 -5.47 9.44 -2.13
C ALA A 83 -6.49 10.57 -2.41
N GLN A 84 -6.56 11.01 -3.66
CA GLN A 84 -7.67 11.82 -4.13
C GLN A 84 -8.97 11.01 -4.08
N SER A 85 -10.12 11.69 -4.03
CA SER A 85 -11.41 11.00 -4.06
C SER A 85 -11.59 10.26 -5.39
N TYR A 86 -11.89 8.96 -5.32
CA TYR A 86 -12.18 8.10 -6.47
C TYR A 86 -13.38 7.20 -6.16
N ARG A 87 -13.94 6.54 -7.17
CA ARG A 87 -15.01 5.55 -6.96
C ARG A 87 -14.58 4.17 -7.46
N ILE A 88 -15.04 3.15 -6.75
CA ILE A 88 -14.87 1.74 -7.11
C ILE A 88 -16.25 1.10 -7.05
N HIS A 89 -16.56 0.27 -8.05
CA HIS A 89 -17.74 -0.56 -8.04
C HIS A 89 -17.41 -1.90 -7.39
N PHE A 90 -18.22 -2.29 -6.41
CA PHE A 90 -18.11 -3.57 -5.73
C PHE A 90 -19.28 -4.44 -6.16
N LYS A 91 -18.99 -5.51 -6.89
CA LYS A 91 -19.97 -6.55 -7.22
C LYS A 91 -19.68 -7.76 -6.34
N LYS A 92 -20.67 -8.21 -5.57
CA LYS A 92 -20.52 -9.44 -4.78
C LYS A 92 -20.30 -10.62 -5.75
N ARG A 93 -19.30 -11.46 -5.46
CA ARG A 93 -19.07 -12.71 -6.18
C ARG A 93 -20.16 -13.73 -5.88
#